data_AF-A0AA48HQ68-F1
#
_entry.id   AF-A0AA48HQ68-F1
#
_cell.length_a   1.000
_cell.length_b   1.000
_cell.length_c   1.000
_cell.angle_alpha   90.00
_cell.angle_beta   90.00
_cell.angle_gamma   90.00
#
_symmetry.space_group_name_H-M   'P 1'
#
loop_
_entity.id
_entity.type
_entity.pdbx_description
1 polymer ?
#
loop_
_entity_poly.entity_id
_entity_poly.type
_entity_poly.pdbx_seq_one_letter_code
_entity_poly.pdbx_strand_id
1 'polypeptide(L)'
;MKTDKELGFRYLANFEKEEMEVLLNEYERYIKFSGSVRTPLVIVLVVGGIMRSMKHNMSSNQFIFVVMSIVFLLGLAIWLVAIAYKIIKQKKFVKNKLETMASVQNYPFKEVRKEFNTLVRATYKGPKV
;
A
#
# COMPACT_ATOMS: atom_id res chain seq x y z
N MET A 1 30.46 -0.49 3.48
CA MET A 1 30.20 -0.69 2.04
C MET A 1 29.94 -2.18 1.84
N LYS A 2 28.67 -2.62 1.72
CA LYS A 2 28.33 -4.04 1.58
C LYS A 2 28.30 -4.36 0.10
N THR A 3 29.30 -5.12 -0.32
CA THR A 3 29.56 -5.70 -1.63
C THR A 3 28.30 -6.11 -2.39
N ASP A 4 28.18 -5.55 -3.59
CA ASP A 4 27.32 -5.93 -4.69
C ASP A 4 27.42 -7.44 -4.95
N LYS A 5 26.51 -8.22 -4.38
CA LYS A 5 26.12 -9.47 -5.01
C LYS A 5 25.29 -9.05 -6.21
N GLU A 6 25.83 -9.22 -7.41
CA GLU A 6 25.03 -9.20 -8.63
C GLU A 6 23.77 -10.00 -8.34
N LEU A 7 22.64 -9.30 -8.27
CA LEU A 7 21.33 -9.93 -8.20
C LEU A 7 21.13 -10.55 -9.58
N GLY A 8 21.73 -11.73 -9.79
CA GLY A 8 21.64 -12.50 -11.02
C GLY A 8 20.20 -12.98 -11.18
N PHE A 9 19.35 -12.10 -11.67
CA PHE A 9 17.96 -12.41 -12.00
C PHE A 9 17.98 -13.29 -13.25
N ARG A 10 17.55 -14.55 -13.10
CA ARG A 10 17.53 -15.52 -14.20
C ARG A 10 16.30 -15.36 -15.08
N TYR A 11 15.21 -14.87 -14.53
CA TYR A 11 13.94 -14.75 -15.24
C TYR A 11 13.60 -13.29 -15.53
N LEU A 12 13.82 -12.38 -14.58
CA LEU A 12 13.46 -10.97 -14.79
C LEU A 12 14.29 -10.29 -15.89
N ALA A 13 15.52 -10.75 -16.12
CA ALA A 13 16.40 -10.19 -17.15
C ALA A 13 15.88 -10.41 -18.58
N ASN A 14 14.95 -11.34 -18.79
CA ASN A 14 14.40 -11.68 -20.10
C ASN A 14 13.06 -10.98 -20.39
N PHE A 15 12.52 -10.20 -19.44
CA PHE A 15 11.34 -9.38 -19.71
C PHE A 15 11.72 -8.09 -20.42
N GLU A 16 10.82 -7.62 -21.28
CA GLU A 16 11.00 -6.35 -21.96
C GLU A 16 11.08 -5.21 -20.94
N LYS A 17 11.96 -4.23 -21.22
CA LYS A 17 12.22 -3.12 -20.31
C LYS A 17 10.96 -2.30 -20.02
N GLU A 18 10.12 -2.08 -21.03
CA GLU A 18 8.84 -1.37 -20.89
C GLU A 18 7.87 -2.09 -19.96
N GLU A 19 7.78 -3.42 -20.08
CA GLU A 19 6.92 -4.23 -19.23
C GLU A 19 7.36 -4.14 -17.75
N MET A 20 8.67 -4.19 -17.51
CA MET A 20 9.25 -4.04 -16.18
C MET A 20 9.10 -2.63 -15.61
N GLU A 21 9.27 -1.57 -16.41
CA GLU A 21 9.05 -0.19 -15.97
C GLU A 21 7.59 0.03 -15.54
N VAL A 22 6.62 -0.48 -16.31
CA VAL A 22 5.20 -0.40 -15.95
C VAL A 22 4.93 -1.14 -14.64
N LEU A 23 5.50 -2.33 -14.47
CA LEU A 23 5.32 -3.15 -13.27
C LEU A 23 5.90 -2.47 -12.02
N LEU A 24 7.10 -1.88 -12.13
CA LEU A 24 7.76 -1.15 -11.05
C LEU A 24 7.04 0.15 -10.70
N ASN A 25 6.55 0.90 -11.69
CA ASN A 25 5.80 2.13 -11.46
C ASN A 25 4.47 1.86 -10.74
N GLU A 26 3.75 0.80 -11.12
CA GLU A 26 2.55 0.37 -10.40
C GLU A 26 2.86 -0.15 -8.98
N TYR A 27 3.99 -0.83 -8.80
CA TYR A 27 4.41 -1.22 -7.46
C TYR A 27 4.83 -0.02 -6.59
N GLU A 28 5.45 1.01 -7.17
CA GLU A 28 5.78 2.26 -6.46
C GLU A 28 4.51 2.99 -6.03
N ARG A 29 3.49 3.06 -6.89
CA ARG A 29 2.15 3.57 -6.54
C ARG A 29 1.56 2.77 -5.37
N TYR A 30 1.65 1.44 -5.40
CA TYR A 30 1.20 0.59 -4.31
C TYR A 30 1.90 0.91 -2.97
N ILE A 31 3.21 1.16 -2.99
CA ILE A 31 3.95 1.59 -1.79
C ILE A 31 3.46 2.94 -1.28
N LYS A 32 3.29 3.92 -2.17
CA LYS A 32 2.81 5.27 -1.81
C LYS A 32 1.42 5.21 -1.18
N PHE A 33 0.50 4.43 -1.75
CA PHE A 33 -0.83 4.22 -1.16
C PHE A 33 -0.78 3.45 0.16
N SER A 34 0.08 2.44 0.27
CA SER A 34 0.22 1.68 1.52
C SER A 34 0.79 2.53 2.66
N GLY A 35 1.70 3.47 2.34
CA GLY A 35 2.21 4.46 3.27
C GLY A 35 1.16 5.47 3.74
N SER A 36 0.23 5.87 2.86
CA SER A 36 -0.79 6.87 3.18
C SER A 36 -1.90 6.36 4.11
N VAL A 37 -2.01 5.05 4.35
CA VAL A 37 -2.97 4.45 5.33
C VAL A 37 -2.61 4.80 6.78
N ARG A 38 -1.34 5.12 7.09
CA ARG A 38 -0.93 5.44 8.47
C ARG A 38 -1.50 6.77 8.97
N THR A 39 -1.58 7.77 8.10
CA THR A 39 -2.08 9.12 8.42
C THR A 39 -3.53 9.11 8.97
N PRO A 40 -4.52 8.47 8.32
CA PRO A 40 -5.87 8.40 8.86
C PRO A 40 -5.95 7.64 10.19
N LEU A 41 -5.14 6.59 10.37
CA LEU A 41 -5.10 5.85 11.63
C LEU A 41 -4.66 6.74 12.80
N VAL A 42 -3.61 7.55 12.61
CA VAL A 42 -3.14 8.51 13.62
C VAL A 42 -4.21 9.55 13.92
N ILE A 43 -4.91 10.06 12.90
CA ILE A 43 -5.98 11.05 13.09
C ILE A 43 -7.13 10.46 13.92
N VAL A 44 -7.57 9.23 13.63
CA VAL A 44 -8.62 8.55 14.41
C VAL A 44 -8.20 8.39 15.88
N LEU A 45 -6.95 8.03 16.15
CA LEU A 45 -6.43 7.89 17.51
C LEU A 45 -6.40 9.23 18.27
N VAL A 46 -5.97 10.31 17.62
CA VAL A 46 -5.94 11.66 18.21
C VAL A 46 -7.35 12.14 18.52
N VAL A 47 -8.29 12.04 17.57
CA VAL A 47 -9.69 12.46 17.76
C VAL A 47 -10.36 11.63 18.86
N GLY A 48 -10.17 10.31 18.87
CA GLY A 48 -10.69 9.43 19.92
C GLY A 48 -10.11 9.76 21.30
N GLY A 49 -8.82 10.10 21.39
CA GLY A 49 -8.16 10.55 22.61
C GLY A 49 -8.75 11.85 23.16
N ILE A 50 -8.96 12.85 22.29
CA ILE A 50 -9.58 14.13 22.65
C ILE A 50 -11.02 13.91 23.14
N MET A 51 -11.83 13.14 22.42
CA MET A 51 -13.21 12.83 22.84
C MET A 51 -13.26 12.12 24.20
N ARG A 52 -12.33 11.19 24.46
CA ARG A 52 -12.25 10.49 25.75
C ARG A 52 -11.87 11.43 26.89
N SER A 53 -10.96 12.38 26.65
CA SER A 53 -10.55 13.38 27.65
C SER A 53 -11.66 14.37 27.98
N MET A 54 -12.54 14.68 27.02
CA MET A 54 -13.64 15.65 27.21
C MET A 54 -14.88 15.06 27.90
N LYS A 55 -14.96 13.73 28.05
CA LYS A 55 -16.13 13.01 28.61
C LYS A 55 -16.52 13.45 30.04
N HIS A 56 -15.60 14.08 30.80
CA HIS A 56 -15.87 14.51 32.17
C HIS A 56 -16.47 15.93 32.32
N ASN A 57 -16.53 16.76 31.27
CA ASN A 57 -16.98 18.17 31.35
C ASN A 57 -18.08 18.49 30.31
N MET A 58 -19.24 17.83 30.40
CA MET A 58 -20.29 17.94 29.36
C MET A 58 -21.28 19.10 29.59
N SER A 59 -21.27 20.09 28.68
CA SER A 59 -22.27 21.18 28.56
C SER A 59 -23.00 21.16 27.21
N SER A 60 -24.13 21.87 27.09
CA SER A 60 -25.07 21.82 25.96
C SER A 60 -24.47 22.12 24.57
N ASN A 61 -23.35 22.84 24.48
CA ASN A 61 -22.65 23.12 23.21
C ASN A 61 -21.91 21.90 22.64
N GLN A 62 -21.77 20.82 23.41
CA GLN A 62 -21.03 19.63 22.98
C GLN A 62 -21.82 18.69 22.06
N PHE A 63 -23.15 18.83 21.97
CA PHE A 63 -23.95 18.04 21.02
C PHE A 63 -23.53 18.32 19.56
N ILE A 64 -23.27 19.58 19.22
CA ILE A 64 -22.77 19.98 17.90
C ILE A 64 -21.38 19.40 17.64
N PHE A 65 -20.50 19.41 18.65
CA PHE A 65 -19.16 18.80 18.55
C PHE A 65 -19.24 17.28 18.33
N VAL A 66 -20.16 16.59 19.00
CA VAL A 66 -20.38 15.15 18.81
C VAL A 66 -20.86 14.85 17.39
N VAL A 67 -21.86 15.60 16.90
CA VAL A 67 -22.37 15.45 15.52
C VAL A 67 -21.26 15.72 14.49
N MET A 68 -20.49 16.79 14.65
CA MET A 68 -19.36 17.12 13.78
C MET A 68 -18.26 16.03 13.82
N SER A 69 -17.99 15.48 15.00
CA SER A 69 -17.01 14.38 15.16
C SER A 69 -17.47 13.11 14.46
N ILE A 70 -18.76 12.77 14.54
CA ILE A 70 -19.35 11.62 13.82
C ILE A 70 -19.22 11.81 12.31
N VAL A 71 -19.58 12.99 11.78
CA VAL A 71 -19.45 13.30 10.34
C VAL A 71 -17.98 13.21 9.90
N PHE A 72 -17.05 13.74 10.70
CA PHE A 72 -15.63 13.67 10.43
C PHE A 72 -15.09 12.22 10.42
N LEU A 73 -15.49 11.41 11.40
CA LEU A 73 -15.12 9.99 11.48
C LEU A 73 -15.71 9.18 10.31
N LEU A 74 -16.94 9.46 9.89
CA LEU A 74 -17.55 8.85 8.70
C LEU A 74 -16.76 9.20 7.43
N GLY A 75 -16.35 10.46 7.27
CA GLY A 75 -15.48 10.89 6.17
C GLY A 75 -14.14 10.15 6.14
N LEU A 76 -13.50 10.01 7.30
CA LEU A 76 -12.26 9.23 7.42
C LEU A 76 -12.46 7.74 7.12
N ALA A 77 -13.59 7.16 7.56
CA ALA A 77 -13.91 5.77 7.29
C ALA A 77 -14.10 5.51 5.78
N ILE A 78 -14.83 6.37 5.08
CA ILE A 78 -14.99 6.30 3.61
C ILE A 78 -13.62 6.41 2.93
N TRP A 79 -12.78 7.34 3.38
CA TRP A 79 -11.44 7.53 2.83
C TRP A 79 -10.55 6.30 3.04
N LEU A 80 -10.59 5.69 4.23
CA LEU A 80 -9.90 4.43 4.54
C LEU A 80 -10.34 3.29 3.62
N VAL A 81 -11.65 3.12 3.43
CA VAL A 81 -12.21 2.11 2.52
C VAL A 81 -11.76 2.35 1.08
N ALA A 82 -11.77 3.60 0.62
CA ALA A 82 -11.32 3.95 -0.72
C ALA A 82 -9.82 3.65 -0.93
N ILE A 83 -8.96 3.95 0.05
CA ILE A 83 -7.54 3.63 -0.01
C ILE A 83 -7.32 2.11 0.03
N ALA A 84 -7.99 1.40 0.93
CA ALA A 84 -7.90 -0.05 1.03
C ALA A 84 -8.29 -0.72 -0.30
N TYR A 85 -9.37 -0.28 -0.94
CA TYR A 85 -9.78 -0.75 -2.25
C TYR A 85 -8.70 -0.50 -3.31
N LYS A 86 -8.12 0.71 -3.36
CA LYS A 86 -7.02 1.04 -4.28
C LYS A 86 -5.80 0.14 -4.07
N ILE A 87 -5.41 -0.10 -2.82
CA ILE A 87 -4.28 -0.99 -2.46
C ILE A 87 -4.55 -2.42 -2.93
N ILE A 88 -5.74 -2.97 -2.67
CA ILE A 88 -6.12 -4.31 -3.09
C ILE A 88 -6.12 -4.42 -4.62
N LYS A 89 -6.70 -3.44 -5.31
CA LYS A 89 -6.75 -3.39 -6.78
C LYS A 89 -5.35 -3.38 -7.38
N GLN A 90 -4.45 -2.53 -6.86
CA GLN A 90 -3.07 -2.44 -7.34
C GLN A 90 -2.26 -3.71 -7.05
N LYS A 91 -2.40 -4.30 -5.85
CA LYS A 91 -1.76 -5.57 -5.53
C LYS A 91 -2.18 -6.68 -6.50
N LYS A 92 -3.48 -6.77 -6.79
CA LYS A 92 -4.02 -7.74 -7.76
C LYS A 92 -3.50 -7.48 -9.17
N PHE A 93 -3.39 -6.22 -9.58
CA PHE A 93 -2.84 -5.84 -10.88
C PHE A 93 -1.38 -6.28 -11.04
N VAL A 94 -0.50 -5.95 -10.08
CA VAL A 94 0.92 -6.35 -10.12
C VAL A 94 1.04 -7.88 -10.15
N LYS A 95 0.27 -8.58 -9.32
CA LYS A 95 0.25 -10.05 -9.31
C LYS A 95 -0.17 -10.63 -10.66
N ASN A 96 -1.30 -10.17 -11.20
CA ASN A 96 -1.81 -10.66 -12.49
C ASN A 96 -0.83 -10.38 -13.62
N LYS A 97 -0.21 -9.20 -13.65
CA LYS A 97 0.76 -8.85 -14.69
C LYS A 97 2.02 -9.72 -14.62
N LEU A 98 2.52 -10.02 -13.41
CA LEU A 98 3.59 -11.01 -13.21
C LEU A 98 3.17 -12.43 -13.65
N GLU A 99 1.94 -12.84 -13.37
CA GLU A 99 1.41 -14.14 -13.84
C GLU A 99 1.35 -14.19 -15.37
N THR A 100 0.89 -13.11 -16.02
CA THR A 100 0.86 -13.00 -17.49
C THR A 100 2.27 -13.04 -18.08
N MET A 101 3.20 -12.24 -17.55
CA MET A 101 4.61 -12.23 -17.98
C MET A 101 5.23 -13.63 -17.86
N ALA A 102 5.06 -14.28 -16.70
CA ALA A 102 5.55 -15.64 -16.47
C ALA A 102 4.90 -16.65 -17.43
N SER A 103 3.60 -16.52 -17.70
CA SER A 103 2.88 -17.41 -18.62
C SER A 103 3.31 -17.23 -20.08
N VAL A 104 3.52 -15.98 -20.54
CA VAL A 104 3.94 -15.68 -21.92
C VAL A 104 5.32 -16.26 -22.20
N GLN A 105 6.24 -16.17 -21.24
CA GLN A 105 7.60 -16.71 -21.37
C GLN A 105 7.74 -18.17 -20.88
N ASN A 106 6.64 -18.81 -20.48
CA ASN A 106 6.60 -20.17 -19.94
C ASN A 106 7.57 -20.39 -18.74
N TYR A 107 7.68 -19.39 -17.87
CA TYR A 107 8.52 -19.40 -16.69
C TYR A 107 7.74 -19.80 -15.42
N PRO A 108 8.41 -20.43 -14.44
CA PRO A 108 7.77 -20.76 -13.17
C PRO A 108 7.42 -19.48 -12.40
N PHE A 109 6.13 -19.15 -12.33
CA PHE A 109 5.62 -17.94 -11.66
C PHE A 109 6.16 -17.75 -10.24
N LYS A 110 6.35 -18.85 -9.49
CA LYS A 110 6.89 -18.80 -8.13
C LYS A 110 8.31 -18.22 -8.07
N GLU A 111 9.16 -18.55 -9.04
CA GLU A 111 10.53 -18.03 -9.12
C GLU A 111 10.54 -16.59 -9.64
N VAL A 112 9.74 -16.29 -10.68
CA VAL A 112 9.57 -14.91 -11.20
C VAL A 112 9.10 -13.96 -10.09
N ARG A 113 8.11 -14.38 -9.30
CA ARG A 113 7.62 -13.61 -8.15
C ARG A 113 8.68 -13.43 -7.08
N LYS A 114 9.53 -14.43 -6.85
CA LYS A 114 10.61 -14.38 -5.85
C LYS A 114 11.71 -13.41 -6.28
N GLU A 115 12.11 -13.44 -7.54
CA GLU A 115 13.03 -12.47 -8.13
C GLU A 115 12.46 -11.07 -8.05
N PHE A 116 11.19 -10.89 -8.44
CA PHE A 116 10.52 -9.60 -8.37
C PHE A 116 10.48 -9.06 -6.94
N ASN A 117 10.09 -9.89 -5.97
CA ASN A 117 10.10 -9.53 -4.56
C ASN A 117 11.50 -9.18 -4.03
N THR A 118 12.55 -9.75 -4.62
CA THR A 118 13.94 -9.44 -4.26
C THR A 118 14.37 -8.10 -4.86
N LEU A 119 14.07 -7.87 -6.14
CA LEU A 119 14.30 -6.62 -6.84
C LEU A 119 13.60 -5.47 -6.12
N VAL A 120 12.29 -5.58 -5.90
CA VAL A 120 11.53 -4.50 -5.28
C VAL A 120 11.97 -4.23 -3.85
N ARG A 121 12.49 -5.23 -3.11
CA ARG A 121 13.03 -5.02 -1.76
C ARG A 121 14.38 -4.30 -1.79
N ALA A 122 15.19 -4.52 -2.82
CA ALA A 122 16.45 -3.83 -3.01
C ALA A 122 16.21 -2.37 -3.43
N THR A 123 15.27 -2.15 -4.35
CA THR A 123 14.95 -0.82 -4.88
C THR A 123 14.06 0.01 -3.95
N TYR A 124 13.09 -0.63 -3.31
CA TYR A 124 12.11 0.01 -2.46
C TYR A 124 12.06 -0.70 -1.10
N LYS A 125 12.15 0.04 0.03
CA LYS A 125 11.94 -0.51 1.38
C LYS A 125 10.45 -0.81 1.64
N GLY A 126 9.79 -1.51 0.72
CA GLY A 126 8.33 -1.69 0.67
C GLY A 126 7.82 -3.07 1.09
N PRO A 127 6.49 -3.25 1.16
CA PRO A 127 5.83 -4.51 1.53
C PRO A 127 5.83 -5.52 0.37
N LYS A 128 6.07 -6.81 0.67
CA LYS A 128 6.13 -7.91 -0.32
C LYS A 128 4.81 -8.05 -1.10
N VAL A 129 4.89 -8.33 -2.42
CA VAL A 129 3.73 -8.59 -3.29
C VAL A 129 3.23 -10.01 -3.16
#